data_AF-A0A929JWS5-F1
#
_entry.id   AF-A0A929JWS5-F1
#
_cell.length_a   1.000
_cell.length_b   1.000
_cell.length_c   1.000
_cell.angle_alpha   90.00
_cell.angle_beta   90.00
_cell.angle_gamma   90.00
#
_symmetry.space_group_name_H-M   'P 1'
#
loop_
_entity.id
_entity.type
_entity.pdbx_description
1 polymer ?
#
loop_
_entity_poly.entity_id
_entity_poly.type
_entity_poly.pdbx_seq_one_letter_code
_entity_poly.pdbx_strand_id
1 'polypeptide(L)' 'MNQPVRLEANTGNRIFYFTVDKLTENEVSIMMYNASYTFIRTGASWTNHVLNKFIMAQHLINEVVAVAQKAQ' A
#
# COMPACT_ATOMS: atom_id res chain seq x y z
N MET A 1 6.53 21.94 6.74
CA MET A 1 6.48 20.72 5.90
C MET A 1 6.17 19.57 6.83
N ASN A 2 4.99 18.95 6.73
CA ASN A 2 4.72 17.69 7.43
C ASN A 2 5.43 16.59 6.66
N GLN A 3 6.33 15.87 7.33
CA GLN A 3 6.96 14.70 6.72
C GLN A 3 5.92 13.58 6.57
N PRO A 4 5.97 12.80 5.48
CA PRO A 4 5.07 11.67 5.32
C PRO A 4 5.30 10.64 6.43
N VAL A 5 4.21 10.16 7.03
CA VAL A 5 4.26 9.17 8.11
C VAL A 5 4.74 7.84 7.53
N ARG A 6 5.82 7.30 8.09
CA ARG A 6 6.33 5.97 7.75
C ARG A 6 5.50 4.92 8.49
N LEU A 7 4.93 3.99 7.73
CA LEU A 7 4.14 2.86 8.20
C LEU A 7 4.86 1.53 7.96
N GLU A 8 4.39 0.49 8.63
CA GLU A 8 4.93 -0.87 8.55
C GLU A 8 3.85 -1.89 8.19
N ALA A 9 4.12 -2.72 7.19
CA ALA A 9 3.32 -3.88 6.84
C ALA A 9 4.10 -5.15 7.18
N ASN A 10 3.48 -6.02 7.97
CA ASN A 10 4.10 -7.25 8.46
C ASN A 10 3.53 -8.44 7.69
N THR A 11 4.38 -9.22 7.03
CA THR A 11 3.96 -10.46 6.36
C THR A 11 4.92 -11.60 6.67
N GLY A 12 4.42 -12.60 7.39
CA GLY A 12 5.22 -13.70 7.90
C GLY A 12 6.37 -13.19 8.78
N ASN A 13 7.60 -13.45 8.35
CA ASN A 13 8.84 -13.06 9.02
C ASN A 13 9.51 -11.82 8.40
N ARG A 14 8.78 -11.02 7.61
CA ARG A 14 9.29 -9.83 6.94
C ARG A 14 8.48 -8.59 7.30
N ILE A 15 9.19 -7.49 7.48
CA ILE A 15 8.62 -6.15 7.73
C ILE A 15 8.91 -5.28 6.51
N PHE A 16 7.88 -4.63 6.00
CA PHE A 16 7.96 -3.72 4.86
C PHE A 16 7.60 -2.31 5.30
N TYR A 17 8.44 -1.34 4.96
CA TYR A 17 8.20 0.05 5.31
C TYR A 17 7.75 0.85 4.10
N PHE A 18 6.74 1.70 4.28
CA PHE A 18 6.19 2.52 3.22
C PHE A 18 5.62 3.84 3.76
N THR A 19 5.33 4.78 2.87
CA THR A 19 4.54 5.98 3.15
C THR A 19 3.29 5.98 2.29
N VAL A 20 2.23 6.62 2.76
CA VAL A 20 0.97 6.77 2.02
C VAL A 20 0.96 8.11 1.30
N ASP A 21 0.82 8.08 -0.02
CA ASP A 21 0.72 9.27 -0.86
C ASP A 21 -0.75 9.65 -1.11
N LYS A 22 -1.62 8.64 -1.25
CA LYS A 22 -3.07 8.83 -1.45
C LYS A 22 -3.84 7.67 -0.83
N LEU A 23 -4.95 7.98 -0.17
CA LEU A 23 -5.87 7.02 0.40
C LEU A 23 -7.31 7.49 0.18
N THR A 24 -8.07 6.69 -0.56
CA THR A 24 -9.49 6.87 -0.83
C THR A 24 -10.22 5.53 -0.71
N GLU A 25 -11.54 5.52 -0.83
CA GLU A 25 -12.34 4.29 -0.80
C GLU A 25 -11.95 3.27 -1.89
N ASN A 26 -11.54 3.76 -3.07
CA ASN A 26 -11.32 2.92 -4.26
C ASN A 26 -9.85 2.83 -4.68
N GLU A 27 -8.96 3.60 -4.07
CA GLU A 27 -7.56 3.72 -4.46
C GLU A 27 -6.66 4.01 -3.25
N VAL A 28 -5.56 3.27 -3.17
CA VAL A 28 -4.45 3.52 -2.24
C VAL A 28 -3.17 3.65 -3.06
N SER A 29 -2.45 4.75 -2.92
CA SER A 29 -1.11 4.93 -3.51
C SER A 29 -0.08 5.11 -2.41
N ILE A 30 1.02 4.36 -2.52
CA ILE A 30 2.11 4.33 -1.55
C ILE A 30 3.47 4.48 -2.24
N MET A 31 4.46 4.89 -1.44
CA MET A 31 5.88 4.80 -1.78
C MET A 31 6.54 3.74 -0.91
N MET A 32 7.17 2.74 -1.51
CA MET A 32 7.91 1.69 -0.83
C MET A 32 9.26 1.48 -1.53
N TYR A 33 10.36 1.72 -0.81
CA TYR A 33 11.73 1.55 -1.32
C TYR A 33 11.98 2.22 -2.69
N ASN A 34 11.58 3.50 -2.82
CA ASN A 34 11.67 4.31 -4.04
C ASN A 34 10.86 3.77 -5.24
N ALA A 35 9.89 2.89 -4.98
CA ALA A 35 8.91 2.45 -5.96
C ALA A 35 7.51 2.87 -5.53
N SER A 36 6.80 3.54 -6.44
CA SER A 36 5.38 3.83 -6.27
C SER A 36 4.54 2.60 -6.59
N TYR A 37 3.58 2.32 -5.72
CA TYR A 37 2.55 1.32 -5.96
C TYR A 37 1.18 1.93 -5.78
N THR A 38 0.29 1.66 -6.73
CA THR A 38 -1.13 1.96 -6.61
C THR A 38 -1.92 0.66 -6.51
N PHE A 39 -2.85 0.62 -5.57
CA PHE A 39 -3.81 -0.47 -5.40
C PHE A 39 -5.20 0.06 -5.61
N ILE A 40 -6.01 -0.69 -6.37
CA ILE A 40 -7.39 -0.33 -6.67
C ILE A 40 -8.35 -1.35 -6.08
N ARG A 41 -9.52 -0.88 -5.66
CA ARG A 41 -10.58 -1.73 -5.15
C ARG A 41 -11.31 -2.37 -6.32
N THR A 42 -11.28 -3.69 -6.40
CA THR A 42 -12.00 -4.49 -7.38
C THR A 42 -12.97 -5.42 -6.63
N GLY A 43 -14.21 -4.97 -6.46
CA GLY A 43 -15.20 -5.64 -5.62
C GLY A 43 -14.77 -5.67 -4.15
N ALA A 44 -14.64 -6.88 -3.59
CA ALA A 44 -14.26 -7.08 -2.19
C ALA A 44 -12.73 -7.08 -1.95
N SER A 45 -11.93 -7.02 -3.02
CA SER A 45 -10.46 -7.18 -2.94
C SER A 45 -9.72 -5.95 -3.41
N TRP A 46 -8.51 -5.76 -2.89
CA TRP A 46 -7.54 -4.78 -3.40
C TRP A 46 -6.60 -5.47 -4.38
N THR A 47 -6.34 -4.87 -5.53
CA THR A 47 -5.45 -5.45 -6.55
C THR A 47 -4.42 -4.43 -7.01
N ASN A 48 -3.32 -4.92 -7.57
CA ASN A 48 -2.33 -4.04 -8.21
C ASN A 48 -3.00 -3.25 -9.33
N HIS A 49 -2.70 -1.95 -9.40
CA HIS A 49 -2.98 -1.19 -10.60
C HIS A 49 -2.12 -1.70 -11.76
N VAL A 50 -2.68 -1.71 -12.97
CA VAL A 50 -2.01 -2.21 -14.19
C VAL A 50 -0.73 -1.44 -14.54
N LEU A 51 -0.62 -0.19 -14.06
CA LEU A 51 0.54 0.68 -14.28
C LEU A 51 1.67 0.49 -13.25
N ASN A 52 1.49 -0.37 -12.23
CA ASN A 52 2.57 -0.64 -11.30
C ASN A 52 3.74 -1.30 -12.04
N LYS A 53 4.96 -0.77 -11.86
CA LYS A 53 6.18 -1.32 -12.47
C LYS A 53 6.44 -2.77 -12.07
N PHE A 54 6.08 -3.13 -10.83
CA PHE A 54 6.19 -4.47 -10.30
C PHE A 54 4.88 -4.88 -9.63
N ILE A 55 4.56 -6.16 -9.70
CA ILE A 55 3.39 -6.73 -9.03
C ILE A 55 3.75 -7.03 -7.59
N MET A 56 3.00 -6.43 -6.66
CA MET A 56 3.05 -6.78 -5.25
C MET A 56 2.23 -8.04 -4.99
N ALA A 57 2.72 -8.94 -4.15
CA ALA A 57 1.99 -10.14 -3.77
C ALA A 57 0.72 -9.79 -2.98
N GLN A 58 -0.37 -10.53 -3.22
CA GLN A 58 -1.69 -10.20 -2.69
C GLN A 58 -1.73 -10.09 -1.15
N HIS A 59 -1.03 -10.97 -0.44
CA HIS A 59 -0.97 -10.94 1.02
C HIS A 59 -0.33 -9.63 1.53
N LEU A 60 0.69 -9.12 0.83
CA LEU A 60 1.35 -7.86 1.21
C LEU A 60 0.46 -6.66 0.87
N ILE A 61 -0.28 -6.68 -0.24
CA ILE A 61 -1.26 -5.63 -0.57
C ILE A 61 -2.29 -5.51 0.55
N ASN A 62 -2.83 -6.64 1.01
CA ASN A 62 -3.85 -6.65 2.06
C ASN A 62 -3.33 -6.00 3.34
N GLU A 63 -2.10 -6.34 3.76
CA GLU A 63 -1.46 -5.77 4.94
C GLU A 63 -1.17 -4.27 4.78
N VAL A 64 -0.60 -3.87 3.65
CA VAL A 64 -0.31 -2.46 3.36
C VAL A 64 -1.57 -1.61 3.40
N VAL A 65 -2.65 -2.07 2.75
CA VAL A 65 -3.90 -1.32 2.72
C VAL A 65 -4.57 -1.30 4.09
N ALA A 66 -4.57 -2.42 4.82
CA ALA A 66 -5.12 -2.47 6.17
C ALA A 66 -4.40 -1.51 7.12
N VAL A 67 -3.07 -1.41 7.03
CA VAL A 67 -2.27 -0.48 7.81
C VAL A 67 -2.52 0.96 7.37
N ALA A 68 -2.56 1.23 6.08
CA ALA A 68 -2.84 2.57 5.55
C ALA A 68 -4.20 3.10 6.03
N GLN A 69 -5.24 2.26 5.99
CA GLN A 69 -6.59 2.61 6.42
C GLN A 69 -6.72 2.87 7.92
N LYS A 70 -5.88 2.24 8.76
CA LYS A 70 -5.86 2.46 10.22
C LYS A 70 -5.12 3.73 10.64
N ALA A 71 -4.30 4.29 9.75
CA ALA A 71 -3.47 5.46 10.03
C ALA A 71 -4.16 6.81 9.73
N GLN A 72 -5.37 6.78 9.15
CA GLN A 72 -6.30 7.92 9.01
C GLN A 72 -7.33 7.91 10.13
#